data_AF-A0A087AFA0-F1
#
_entry.id   AF-A0A087AFA0-F1
#
_cell.length_a   1.000
_cell.length_b   1.000
_cell.length_c   1.000
_cell.angle_alpha   90.00
_cell.angle_beta   90.00
_cell.angle_gamma   90.00
#
_symmetry.space_group_name_H-M   'P 1'
#
loop_
_entity.id
_entity.type
_entity.pdbx_description
1 polymer ?
#
loop_
_entity_poly.entity_id
_entity_poly.type
_entity_poly.pdbx_seq_one_letter_code
_entity_poly.pdbx_strand_id
1 'polypeptide(L)'
;MTDNVNHPAHYENGPFECIELTQLYSFCLGNAIKYVWRHKQKGKPLEDLKKALWYIDRAIENHEYMPSYEPGPIAWKYERLQHEPNIGWSRFWMFAKLGMLPEMRKSVQHHINLLEEGINP
;
A
#
# COMPACT_ATOMS: atom_id res chain seq x y z
N MET A 1 26.71 -9.14 -0.52
CA MET A 1 25.96 -10.06 -1.39
C MET A 1 24.50 -9.69 -1.24
N THR A 2 23.80 -9.42 -2.34
CA THR A 2 22.36 -9.10 -2.32
C THR A 2 21.60 -10.40 -2.02
N ASP A 3 20.99 -10.50 -0.84
CA ASP A 3 20.14 -11.64 -0.50
C ASP A 3 18.75 -11.42 -1.11
N ASN A 4 18.57 -11.85 -2.36
CA ASN A 4 17.31 -11.65 -3.08
C ASN A 4 16.11 -12.39 -2.47
N VAL A 5 16.32 -13.25 -1.47
CA VAL A 5 15.26 -14.03 -0.82
C VAL A 5 14.85 -13.37 0.49
N ASN A 6 15.81 -13.06 1.36
CA ASN A 6 15.53 -12.47 2.67
C ASN A 6 15.49 -10.95 2.66
N HIS A 7 16.20 -10.30 1.72
CA HIS A 7 16.28 -8.84 1.56
C HIS A 7 16.27 -8.44 0.07
N PRO A 8 15.15 -8.64 -0.65
CA PRO A 8 15.11 -8.32 -2.07
C PRO A 8 15.22 -6.80 -2.23
N ALA A 9 16.24 -6.33 -2.96
CA ALA A 9 16.53 -4.90 -3.16
C ALA A 9 15.33 -4.04 -3.66
N HIS A 10 14.32 -4.68 -4.25
CA HIS A 10 13.07 -4.04 -4.70
C HIS A 10 11.97 -3.97 -3.61
N TYR A 11 12.32 -4.19 -2.34
CA TYR A 11 11.48 -3.94 -1.18
C TYR A 11 12.15 -3.03 -0.14
N GLU A 12 13.42 -2.63 -0.36
CA GLU A 12 14.22 -1.79 0.55
C GLU A 12 13.97 -0.28 0.40
N ASN A 13 13.19 0.18 -0.59
CA ASN A 13 12.93 1.62 -0.81
C ASN A 13 11.87 2.22 0.13
N GLY A 14 11.59 1.55 1.25
CA GLY A 14 10.68 2.03 2.29
C GLY A 14 11.36 2.10 3.65
N PRO A 15 10.70 2.72 4.65
CA PRO A 15 11.26 2.83 5.99
C PRO A 15 11.44 1.47 6.72
N PHE A 16 10.94 0.38 6.14
CA PHE A 16 11.03 -1.02 6.60
C PHE A 16 10.64 -1.95 5.44
N GLU A 17 10.73 -3.28 5.59
CA GLU A 17 10.40 -4.19 4.48
C GLU A 17 8.87 -4.35 4.30
N CYS A 18 8.39 -4.34 3.05
CA CYS A 18 6.95 -4.46 2.74
C CYS A 18 6.29 -5.69 3.40
N ILE A 19 7.01 -6.80 3.54
CA ILE A 19 6.51 -8.01 4.20
C ILE A 19 6.15 -7.76 5.67
N GLU A 20 6.89 -6.88 6.36
CA GLU A 20 6.66 -6.62 7.77
C GLU A 20 5.31 -5.95 8.07
N LEU A 21 4.68 -5.36 7.06
CA LEU A 21 3.32 -4.83 7.14
C LEU A 21 2.31 -5.79 6.52
N THR A 22 2.57 -6.27 5.30
CA THR A 22 1.60 -7.08 4.54
C THR A 22 1.26 -8.42 5.19
N GLN A 23 2.19 -9.02 5.95
CA GLN A 23 1.95 -10.27 6.67
C GLN A 23 0.91 -10.16 7.80
N LEU A 24 0.61 -8.94 8.24
CA LEU A 24 -0.34 -8.68 9.33
C LEU A 24 -1.79 -8.69 8.87
N TYR A 25 -2.02 -8.74 7.56
CA TYR A 25 -3.33 -8.62 6.96
C TYR A 25 -3.72 -9.90 6.21
N SER A 26 -5.01 -10.04 5.96
CA SER A 26 -5.58 -11.05 5.08
C SER A 26 -4.93 -11.00 3.69
N PHE A 27 -5.10 -12.08 2.92
CA PHE A 27 -4.52 -12.20 1.58
C PHE A 27 -4.86 -11.00 0.68
N CYS A 28 -6.12 -10.54 0.64
CA CYS A 28 -6.49 -9.43 -0.24
C CYS A 28 -5.89 -8.11 0.23
N LEU A 29 -6.03 -7.76 1.51
CA LEU A 29 -5.47 -6.53 2.08
C LEU A 29 -3.94 -6.49 2.00
N GLY A 30 -3.26 -7.60 2.30
CA GLY A 30 -1.81 -7.71 2.17
C GLY A 30 -1.35 -7.53 0.72
N ASN A 31 -2.08 -8.10 -0.25
CA ASN A 31 -1.78 -7.84 -1.66
C ASN A 31 -2.06 -6.39 -2.07
N ALA A 32 -3.16 -5.79 -1.62
CA ALA A 32 -3.47 -4.39 -1.89
C ALA A 32 -2.33 -3.47 -1.42
N ILE A 33 -1.88 -3.62 -0.17
CA ILE A 33 -0.74 -2.89 0.39
C ILE A 33 0.52 -3.13 -0.43
N LYS A 34 0.83 -4.39 -0.78
CA LYS A 34 2.01 -4.74 -1.60
C LYS A 34 2.03 -4.03 -2.95
N TYR A 35 0.87 -3.95 -3.62
CA TYR A 35 0.80 -3.30 -4.93
C TYR A 35 0.90 -1.78 -4.83
N VAL A 36 0.29 -1.16 -3.81
CA VAL A 36 0.54 0.27 -3.51
C VAL A 36 2.02 0.49 -3.18
N TRP A 37 2.65 -0.37 -2.40
CA TRP A 37 4.08 -0.25 -2.06
C TRP A 37 4.99 -0.27 -3.28
N ARG A 38 4.66 -1.09 -4.30
CA ARG A 38 5.54 -1.35 -5.46
C ARG A 38 5.37 -0.41 -6.64
N HIS A 39 4.30 0.40 -6.68
CA HIS A 39 3.93 1.13 -7.90
C HIS A 39 5.04 2.05 -8.44
N LYS A 40 5.84 2.67 -7.55
CA LYS A 40 6.97 3.54 -7.96
C LYS A 40 8.24 2.79 -8.40
N GLN A 41 8.30 1.46 -8.28
CA GLN A 41 9.55 0.70 -8.43
C GLN A 41 9.63 -0.16 -9.70
N LYS A 42 8.54 -0.80 -10.13
CA LYS A 42 8.59 -1.80 -11.23
C LYS A 42 8.39 -1.23 -12.64
N GLY A 43 8.35 0.10 -12.80
CA GLY A 43 8.15 0.76 -14.09
C GLY A 43 6.75 0.55 -14.69
N LYS A 44 5.80 -0.02 -13.93
CA LYS A 44 4.40 -0.22 -14.35
C LYS A 44 3.41 0.29 -13.29
N PRO A 45 3.49 1.58 -12.90
CA PRO A 45 2.68 2.12 -11.80
C PRO A 45 1.18 1.92 -12.00
N LEU A 46 0.67 2.14 -13.23
CA LEU A 46 -0.75 1.98 -13.53
C LEU A 46 -1.24 0.53 -13.35
N GLU A 47 -0.46 -0.46 -13.77
CA GLU A 47 -0.81 -1.88 -13.63
C GLU A 47 -0.83 -2.30 -12.16
N ASP A 48 0.16 -1.87 -11.38
CA ASP A 48 0.23 -2.16 -9.94
C ASP A 48 -0.96 -1.52 -9.21
N LEU A 49 -1.32 -0.28 -9.52
CA LEU A 49 -2.44 0.39 -8.85
C LEU A 49 -3.80 -0.19 -9.23
N LYS A 50 -4.00 -0.60 -10.50
CA LYS A 50 -5.20 -1.35 -10.91
C LYS A 50 -5.33 -2.67 -10.14
N LYS A 51 -4.22 -3.36 -9.85
CA LYS A 51 -4.23 -4.56 -8.99
C LYS A 51 -4.54 -4.20 -7.54
N ALA A 52 -3.96 -3.13 -6.99
CA ALA A 52 -4.31 -2.68 -5.65
C ALA A 52 -5.81 -2.41 -5.50
N LEU A 53 -6.41 -1.69 -6.46
CA LEU A 53 -7.85 -1.44 -6.49
C LEU A 53 -8.67 -2.73 -6.53
N TRP A 54 -8.30 -3.67 -7.41
CA TRP A 54 -8.95 -4.98 -7.52
C TRP A 54 -8.94 -5.75 -6.19
N TYR A 55 -7.81 -5.76 -5.48
CA TYR A 55 -7.70 -6.42 -4.18
C TYR A 55 -8.50 -5.72 -3.08
N ILE A 56 -8.57 -4.38 -3.09
CA ILE A 56 -9.41 -3.63 -2.14
C ILE A 56 -10.89 -3.93 -2.38
N ASP A 57 -11.32 -3.98 -3.64
CA ASP A 57 -12.71 -4.30 -4.00
C ASP A 57 -13.09 -5.69 -3.49
N ARG A 58 -12.22 -6.69 -3.67
CA ARG A 58 -12.44 -8.02 -3.10
C ARG A 58 -12.42 -8.05 -1.58
N ALA A 59 -11.55 -7.29 -0.94
CA ALA A 59 -11.53 -7.19 0.52
C ALA A 59 -12.87 -6.63 1.03
N ILE A 60 -13.43 -5.63 0.35
CA ILE A 60 -14.76 -5.07 0.66
C ILE A 60 -15.86 -6.11 0.42
N GLU A 61 -15.86 -6.79 -0.73
CA GLU A 61 -16.84 -7.84 -1.08
C GLU A 61 -16.80 -9.02 -0.09
N ASN A 62 -15.60 -9.40 0.36
CA ASN A 62 -15.39 -10.45 1.34
C ASN A 62 -15.69 -10.01 2.78
N HIS A 63 -16.07 -8.75 3.00
CA HIS A 63 -16.23 -8.14 4.32
C HIS A 63 -14.98 -8.30 5.21
N GLU A 64 -13.79 -8.20 4.60
CA GLU A 64 -12.52 -8.22 5.32
C GLU A 64 -12.40 -6.97 6.19
N TYR A 65 -11.83 -7.18 7.37
CA TYR A 65 -11.62 -6.12 8.33
C TYR A 65 -10.16 -5.68 8.32
N MET A 66 -9.94 -4.38 8.15
CA MET A 66 -8.64 -3.77 8.41
C MET A 66 -8.66 -3.18 9.82
N PRO A 67 -7.94 -3.77 10.78
CA PRO A 67 -7.85 -3.22 12.12
C PRO A 67 -7.31 -1.79 12.09
N SER A 68 -7.95 -0.90 12.84
CA SER A 68 -7.39 0.41 13.16
C SER A 68 -6.30 0.24 14.21
N TYR A 69 -5.20 0.99 14.07
CA TYR A 69 -4.05 0.89 14.96
C TYR A 69 -3.73 2.24 15.61
N GLU A 70 -4.38 2.50 16.75
CA GLU A 70 -4.19 3.69 17.59
C GLU A 70 -4.26 3.29 19.09
N PRO A 71 -3.26 3.62 19.92
CA PRO A 71 -1.82 3.49 19.69
C PRO A 71 -1.36 2.03 19.90
N GLY A 72 -0.65 1.45 18.92
CA GLY A 72 -0.17 0.07 18.95
C GLY A 72 1.20 -0.11 18.29
N PRO A 73 1.83 -1.30 18.40
CA PRO A 73 3.23 -1.54 18.01
C PRO A 73 3.54 -1.31 16.54
N ILE A 74 2.52 -1.17 15.68
CA ILE A 74 2.68 -0.93 14.25
C ILE A 74 2.21 0.46 13.79
N ALA A 75 1.69 1.30 14.69
CA ALA A 75 1.18 2.64 14.34
C ALA A 75 2.28 3.52 13.71
N TRP A 76 3.50 3.43 14.24
CA TRP A 76 4.67 4.15 13.73
C TRP A 76 5.00 3.78 12.27
N LYS A 77 4.69 2.56 11.83
CA LYS A 77 4.92 2.12 10.44
C LYS A 77 4.05 2.93 9.48
N TYR A 78 2.77 3.09 9.82
CA TYR A 78 1.86 3.92 9.05
C TYR A 78 2.24 5.40 9.08
N GLU A 79 2.63 5.92 10.24
CA GLU A 79 3.08 7.31 10.38
C GLU A 79 4.32 7.58 9.53
N ARG A 80 5.29 6.66 9.50
CA ARG A 80 6.46 6.76 8.63
C ARG A 80 6.06 6.75 7.14
N LEU A 81 5.17 5.85 6.74
CA LEU A 81 4.70 5.76 5.35
C LEU A 81 3.95 7.02 4.89
N GLN A 82 3.23 7.69 5.80
CA GLN A 82 2.56 8.96 5.48
C GLN A 82 3.53 10.07 5.07
N HIS A 83 4.81 9.95 5.44
CA HIS A 83 5.87 10.90 5.15
C HIS A 83 6.95 10.36 4.19
N GLU A 84 6.78 9.15 3.63
CA GLU A 84 7.79 8.52 2.77
C GLU A 84 7.62 8.98 1.29
N PRO A 85 8.55 9.78 0.74
CA PRO A 85 8.45 10.29 -0.63
C PRO A 85 8.47 9.18 -1.70
N ASN A 86 9.16 8.07 -1.44
CA ASN A 86 9.33 6.98 -2.41
C ASN A 86 8.18 6.00 -2.46
N ILE A 87 7.30 6.02 -1.44
CA ILE A 87 6.14 5.14 -1.35
C ILE A 87 4.83 5.92 -1.53
N GLY A 88 4.87 7.25 -1.34
CA GLY A 88 3.82 8.18 -1.74
C GLY A 88 2.48 8.01 -1.02
N TRP A 89 1.67 9.07 -1.10
CA TRP A 89 0.23 9.12 -0.75
C TRP A 89 -0.09 9.01 0.74
N SER A 90 0.24 10.09 1.46
CA SER A 90 -0.12 10.29 2.87
C SER A 90 -1.57 9.89 3.19
N ARG A 91 -2.52 10.22 2.31
CA ARG A 91 -3.94 9.88 2.48
C ARG A 91 -4.21 8.37 2.47
N PHE A 92 -3.60 7.61 1.56
CA PHE A 92 -3.79 6.16 1.53
C PHE A 92 -3.33 5.52 2.85
N TRP A 93 -2.13 5.89 3.32
CA TRP A 93 -1.57 5.35 4.56
C TRP A 93 -2.32 5.82 5.81
N MET A 94 -2.88 7.03 5.78
CA MET A 94 -3.79 7.51 6.81
C MET A 94 -5.07 6.66 6.86
N PHE A 95 -5.71 6.41 5.72
CA PHE A 95 -6.92 5.58 5.67
C PHE A 95 -6.64 4.12 6.05
N ALA A 96 -5.49 3.58 5.66
CA ALA A 96 -5.03 2.27 6.08
C ALA A 96 -4.82 2.19 7.60
N LYS A 97 -4.20 3.20 8.21
CA LYS A 97 -4.06 3.31 9.68
C LYS A 97 -5.41 3.30 10.40
N LEU A 98 -6.40 3.97 9.81
CA LEU A 98 -7.75 4.10 10.34
C LEU A 98 -8.68 2.93 9.99
N GLY A 99 -8.22 1.96 9.18
CA GLY A 99 -9.05 0.82 8.75
C GLY A 99 -10.18 1.20 7.78
N MET A 100 -10.04 2.31 7.05
CA MET A 100 -11.10 2.87 6.20
C MET A 100 -11.01 2.34 4.75
N LEU A 101 -11.38 1.08 4.50
CA LEU A 101 -11.28 0.45 3.18
C LEU A 101 -11.94 1.27 2.04
N PRO A 102 -13.15 1.85 2.21
CA PRO A 102 -13.76 2.67 1.15
C PRO A 102 -12.93 3.91 0.79
N GLU A 103 -12.25 4.51 1.76
CA GLU A 103 -11.39 5.68 1.54
C GLU A 103 -10.03 5.27 0.96
N MET A 104 -9.49 4.12 1.35
CA MET A 104 -8.34 3.51 0.68
C MET A 104 -8.63 3.30 -0.82
N ARG A 105 -9.80 2.72 -1.14
CA ARG A 105 -10.25 2.50 -2.52
C ARG A 105 -10.29 3.81 -3.32
N LYS A 106 -10.96 4.83 -2.78
CA LYS A 106 -11.05 6.17 -3.41
C LYS A 106 -9.67 6.77 -3.63
N SER A 107 -8.77 6.64 -2.65
CA SER A 107 -7.40 7.11 -2.76
C SER A 107 -6.67 6.41 -3.92
N VAL A 108 -6.78 5.08 -4.06
CA VAL A 108 -6.15 4.37 -5.18
C VAL A 108 -6.76 4.78 -6.52
N GLN A 109 -8.08 4.88 -6.61
CA GLN A 109 -8.76 5.31 -7.84
C GLN A 109 -8.34 6.72 -8.28
N HIS A 110 -8.21 7.66 -7.35
CA HIS A 110 -7.77 9.01 -7.66
C HIS A 110 -6.41 9.02 -8.36
N HIS A 111 -5.46 8.22 -7.88
CA HIS A 111 -4.12 8.16 -8.47
C HIS A 111 -4.05 7.37 -9.78
N ILE A 112 -4.94 6.38 -9.97
CA ILE A 112 -5.11 5.76 -11.29
C ILE A 112 -5.51 6.83 -12.31
N ASN A 113 -6.48 7.69 -11.97
CA ASN A 113 -6.92 8.76 -12.86
C ASN A 113 -5.78 9.74 -13.19
N LEU A 114 -5.00 10.15 -12.17
CA LEU A 114 -3.84 11.03 -12.39
C LEU A 114 -2.83 10.43 -13.38
N LEU A 115 -2.51 9.14 -13.24
CA LEU A 115 -1.59 8.46 -14.15
C LEU A 115 -2.16 8.31 -15.57
N GLU A 116 -3.46 8.10 -15.70
CA GLU A 116 -4.14 8.06 -17.00
C GLU A 116 -4.15 9.43 -17.69
N GLU A 117 -4.15 10.52 -16.91
CA GLU A 117 -3.98 11.90 -17.39
C GLU A 117 -2.50 12.28 -17.66
N GLY A 118 -1.56 11.36 -17.42
CA GLY A 118 -0.13 11.59 -17.60
C GLY A 118 0.53 12.43 -16.49
N ILE A 119 -0.16 12.64 -15.37
CA ILE A 119 0.36 13.31 -14.18
C ILE A 119 1.12 12.26 -13.35
N ASN A 120 2.36 12.54 -12.97
CA ASN A 120 3.16 11.68 -12.10
C ASN A 120 3.05 12.15 -10.64
N PRO A 121 2.25 11.47 -9.78
CA PRO A 121 1.97 11.90 -8.41
C PRO A 121 3.02 11.52 -7.35
#